data_AF-A0A959L5Q2-F1
#
_entry.id   AF-A0A959L5Q2-F1
#
_cell.length_a   1.000
_cell.length_b   1.000
_cell.length_c   1.000
_cell.angle_alpha   90.00
_cell.angle_beta   90.00
_cell.angle_gamma   90.00
#
_symmetry.space_group_name_H-M   'P 1'
#
loop_
_entity.id
_entity.type
_entity.pdbx_description
1 polymer ?
#
loop_
_entity_poly.entity_id
_entity_poly.type
_entity_poly.pdbx_seq_one_letter_code
_entity_poly.pdbx_strand_id
1 'polypeptide(L)'
;MAEKSSFWKRPEGKTGALFLGALIIGGGYLLIQALPAIASLMASTLNLALMLLALGVIIYLVLDPKMRNLVWYMYKSVMRWITGLFVQIDPIGILKSYVDDLKDNLRKMNRQISQLRGQMHKLQEMILNNKKEIAANLDLASEAKQKNKESVMILKSRKAGRLKESNMKLEDLYHKMEILYRV
;
A
#
# COMPACT_ATOMS: atom_id res chain seq x y z
N MET A 1 3.74 -5.13 0.84
CA MET A 1 4.28 -4.89 -0.52
C MET A 1 3.87 -3.48 -0.93
N ALA A 2 4.78 -2.51 -0.85
CA ALA A 2 4.46 -1.14 -1.23
C ALA A 2 4.40 -1.05 -2.77
N GLU A 3 3.21 -0.78 -3.29
CA GLU A 3 3.00 -0.59 -4.72
C GLU A 3 3.92 0.55 -5.20
N LYS A 4 4.76 0.27 -6.20
CA LYS A 4 5.79 1.17 -6.72
C LYS A 4 5.08 2.33 -7.42
N SER A 5 4.72 3.37 -6.66
CA SER A 5 3.93 4.49 -7.16
C SER A 5 4.58 5.09 -8.40
N SER A 6 3.79 5.12 -9.49
CA SER A 6 4.17 5.66 -10.79
C SER A 6 4.85 7.02 -10.64
N PHE A 7 5.95 7.23 -11.37
CA PHE A 7 6.79 8.44 -11.34
C PHE A 7 5.96 9.75 -11.47
N TRP A 8 4.84 9.68 -12.19
CA TRP A 8 3.89 10.77 -12.41
C TRP A 8 3.04 11.16 -11.18
N LYS A 9 2.96 10.31 -10.16
CA LYS A 9 2.30 10.64 -8.89
C LYS A 9 3.19 11.44 -7.95
N ARG A 10 4.51 11.49 -8.22
CA ARG A 10 5.47 12.30 -7.45
C ARG A 10 5.43 13.75 -7.91
N PRO A 11 5.67 14.73 -7.02
CA PRO A 11 5.76 16.15 -7.40
C PRO A 11 6.82 16.40 -8.50
N GLU A 12 7.84 15.54 -8.55
CA GLU A 12 8.89 15.52 -9.57
C GLU A 12 8.35 15.23 -11.00
N GLY A 13 7.37 14.33 -11.12
CA GLY A 13 6.79 13.97 -12.42
C GLY A 13 5.87 15.05 -12.97
N LYS A 14 5.13 15.75 -12.10
CA LYS A 14 4.19 16.81 -12.51
C LYS A 14 4.91 18.08 -12.96
N THR A 15 5.98 18.46 -12.27
CA THR A 15 6.84 19.59 -12.66
C THR A 15 7.64 19.28 -13.92
N GLY A 16 8.13 18.04 -14.06
CA GLY A 16 8.78 17.58 -15.29
C GLY A 16 7.86 17.57 -16.51
N ALA A 17 6.59 17.19 -16.35
CA ALA A 17 5.61 17.26 -17.43
C ALA A 17 5.44 18.69 -17.95
N LEU A 18 5.33 19.65 -17.03
CA LEU A 18 5.14 21.06 -17.35
C LEU A 18 6.40 21.65 -18.01
N PHE A 19 7.58 21.31 -17.50
CA PHE A 19 8.86 21.77 -18.05
C PHE A 19 9.14 21.20 -19.45
N LEU A 20 8.87 19.91 -19.68
CA LEU A 20 8.94 19.33 -21.02
C LEU A 20 7.96 19.98 -21.99
N GLY A 21 6.72 20.24 -21.56
CA GLY A 21 5.75 20.97 -22.37
C GLY A 21 6.24 22.36 -22.75
N ALA A 22 6.78 23.11 -21.78
CA ALA A 22 7.35 24.44 -22.01
C ALA A 22 8.59 24.40 -22.92
N LEU A 23 9.44 23.40 -22.80
CA LEU A 23 10.65 23.23 -23.62
C LEU A 23 10.28 22.86 -25.07
N ILE A 24 9.28 22.02 -25.28
CA ILE A 24 8.77 21.69 -26.62
C ILE A 24 8.15 22.93 -27.28
N ILE A 25 7.35 23.70 -26.55
CA ILE A 25 6.70 24.91 -27.08
C ILE A 25 7.73 26.02 -27.35
N GLY A 26 8.63 26.28 -26.39
CA GLY A 26 9.68 27.29 -26.53
C GLY A 26 10.75 26.92 -27.56
N GLY A 27 11.16 25.66 -27.59
CA GLY A 27 12.09 25.13 -28.60
C GLY A 27 11.49 25.12 -30.00
N GLY A 28 10.20 24.77 -30.13
CA GLY A 28 9.46 24.87 -31.39
C GLY A 28 9.37 26.31 -31.90
N TYR A 29 9.09 27.27 -31.02
CA TYR A 29 9.01 28.68 -31.37
C TYR A 29 10.36 29.26 -31.84
N LEU A 30 11.45 28.92 -31.15
CA LEU A 30 12.80 29.34 -31.53
C LEU A 30 13.26 28.71 -32.85
N LEU A 31 12.89 27.46 -33.13
CA LEU A 31 13.15 26.82 -34.43
C LEU A 31 12.41 27.53 -35.57
N ILE A 32 11.16 27.94 -35.36
CA ILE A 32 10.38 28.70 -36.34
C ILE A 32 11.01 30.08 -36.62
N GLN A 33 11.54 30.76 -35.60
CA GLN A 33 12.27 32.01 -35.81
C GLN A 33 13.67 31.83 -36.41
N ALA A 34 14.33 30.69 -36.20
CA ALA A 34 15.66 30.39 -36.74
C ALA A 34 15.63 29.88 -38.20
N LEU A 35 14.47 29.47 -38.71
CA LEU A 35 14.26 29.00 -40.09
C LEU A 35 14.83 29.93 -41.19
N PRO A 36 14.69 31.27 -41.12
CA PRO A 36 15.29 32.18 -42.11
C PRO A 36 16.83 32.19 -42.07
N ALA A 37 17.44 32.08 -40.89
CA ALA A 37 18.89 32.00 -40.72
C ALA A 37 19.46 30.64 -41.15
N ILE A 38 18.67 29.57 -41.00
CA ILE A 38 19.00 28.24 -41.51
C ILE A 38 18.94 28.23 -43.05
N ALA A 39 17.96 28.93 -43.64
CA ALA A 39 17.84 29.05 -45.09
C ALA A 39 19.00 29.84 -45.73
N SER A 40 19.53 30.87 -45.07
CA SER A 40 20.70 31.60 -45.57
C SER A 40 22.00 30.80 -45.45
N LEU A 41 22.14 29.94 -44.43
CA LEU A 41 23.28 29.03 -44.28
C LEU A 41 23.30 27.91 -45.32
N MET A 42 22.14 27.50 -45.85
CA MET A 42 22.02 26.50 -46.92
C MET A 42 22.52 26.99 -48.29
N ALA A 43 22.88 28.28 -48.44
CA ALA A 43 23.45 28.82 -49.67
C ALA A 43 24.83 28.23 -50.02
N SER A 44 25.53 27.66 -49.04
CA SER A 44 26.82 26.97 -49.24
C SER A 44 26.64 25.45 -49.13
N THR A 45 27.15 24.71 -50.12
CA THR A 45 27.11 23.24 -50.16
C THR A 45 27.78 22.58 -48.95
N LEU A 46 28.79 23.23 -48.37
CA LEU A 46 29.50 22.74 -47.19
C LEU A 46 28.65 22.83 -45.91
N ASN A 47 27.91 23.94 -45.75
CA ASN A 47 27.02 24.14 -44.61
C ASN A 47 25.80 23.20 -44.67
N LEU A 48 25.30 22.94 -45.89
CA LEU A 48 24.22 21.99 -46.12
C LEU A 48 24.63 20.56 -45.75
N ALA A 49 25.85 20.14 -46.11
CA ALA A 49 26.39 18.84 -45.72
C ALA A 49 26.55 18.70 -44.19
N LEU A 50 27.03 19.75 -43.51
CA LEU A 50 27.15 19.77 -42.05
C LEU A 50 25.78 19.73 -41.34
N MET A 51 24.77 20.43 -41.86
CA MET A 51 23.41 20.38 -41.32
C MET A 51 22.76 19.01 -41.50
N LEU A 52 22.95 18.35 -42.64
CA LEU A 52 22.44 17.00 -42.86
C LEU A 52 23.12 15.98 -41.94
N LEU A 53 24.42 16.11 -41.69
CA LEU A 53 25.11 15.30 -40.69
C LEU A 53 24.57 15.52 -39.28
N ALA A 54 24.37 16.78 -38.88
CA ALA A 54 23.81 17.11 -37.57
C ALA A 54 22.38 16.56 -37.40
N LEU A 55 21.53 16.68 -38.43
CA LEU A 55 20.20 16.06 -38.43
C LEU A 55 20.27 14.54 -38.36
N GLY A 56 21.19 13.91 -39.10
CA GLY A 56 21.44 12.47 -39.02
C GLY A 56 21.83 12.00 -37.62
N VAL A 57 22.68 12.76 -36.93
CA VAL A 57 23.06 12.48 -35.53
C VAL A 57 21.87 12.62 -34.59
N ILE A 58 21.04 13.66 -34.75
CA ILE A 58 19.84 13.87 -33.92
C ILE A 58 18.83 12.73 -34.12
N ILE A 59 18.59 12.33 -35.36
CA ILE A 59 17.69 11.20 -35.69
C ILE A 59 18.23 9.90 -35.08
N TYR A 60 19.54 9.65 -35.18
CA TYR A 60 20.18 8.48 -34.56
C TYR A 60 20.02 8.47 -33.03
N LEU A 61 20.13 9.63 -32.37
CA LEU A 61 19.94 9.80 -30.94
C LEU A 61 18.52 9.44 -30.48
N VAL A 62 17.50 9.71 -31.31
CA VAL A 62 16.10 9.42 -31.02
C VAL A 62 15.72 7.96 -31.34
N LEU A 63 16.25 7.39 -32.41
CA LEU A 63 15.92 6.04 -32.87
C LEU A 63 16.63 4.93 -32.06
N ASP A 64 17.85 5.17 -31.58
CA ASP A 64 18.59 4.14 -30.83
C ASP A 64 18.03 3.98 -29.40
N PRO A 65 17.53 2.78 -29.02
CA PRO A 65 16.94 2.53 -27.71
C PRO A 65 17.94 2.75 -26.55
N LYS A 66 19.24 2.57 -26.78
CA LYS A 66 20.27 2.81 -25.74
C LYS A 66 20.44 4.30 -25.48
N MET A 67 20.46 5.11 -26.54
CA MET A 67 20.60 6.56 -26.44
C MET A 67 19.36 7.20 -25.84
N ARG A 68 18.16 6.73 -26.23
CA ARG A 68 16.90 7.17 -25.60
C ARG A 68 16.89 6.91 -24.09
N ASN A 69 17.38 5.76 -23.65
CA ASN A 69 17.44 5.42 -22.24
C ASN A 69 18.46 6.30 -21.49
N LEU A 70 19.61 6.60 -22.09
CA LEU A 70 20.61 7.50 -21.52
C LEU A 70 20.05 8.92 -21.37
N VAL A 71 19.42 9.47 -22.41
CA VAL A 71 18.76 10.78 -22.37
C VAL A 71 17.66 10.80 -21.31
N TRP A 72 16.89 9.72 -21.18
CA TRP A 72 15.88 9.56 -20.14
C TRP A 72 16.48 9.57 -18.73
N TYR A 73 17.61 8.89 -18.50
CA TYR A 73 18.31 8.93 -17.22
C TYR A 73 18.92 10.29 -16.92
N MET A 74 19.51 10.95 -17.92
CA MET A 74 20.04 12.31 -17.79
C MET A 74 18.93 13.30 -17.44
N TYR A 75 17.80 13.24 -18.15
CA TYR A 75 16.61 14.02 -17.85
C TYR A 75 16.12 13.78 -16.41
N LYS A 76 16.09 12.53 -15.95
CA LYS A 76 15.71 12.20 -14.57
C LYS A 76 16.67 12.76 -13.53
N SER A 77 17.98 12.73 -13.79
CA SER A 77 19.00 13.31 -12.91
C SER A 77 18.88 14.82 -12.81
N VAL A 78 18.68 15.51 -13.93
CA VAL A 78 18.49 16.96 -13.98
C VAL A 78 17.19 17.36 -13.30
N MET A 79 16.09 16.65 -13.58
CA MET A 79 14.81 16.93 -12.92
C MET A 79 14.90 16.74 -11.42
N ARG A 80 15.59 15.70 -10.92
CA ARG A 80 15.81 15.50 -9.49
C ARG A 80 16.60 16.65 -8.86
N TRP A 81 17.57 17.21 -9.59
CA TRP A 81 18.36 18.37 -9.15
C TRP A 81 17.51 19.65 -9.13
N ILE A 82 16.77 19.94 -10.20
CA ILE A 82 15.90 21.11 -10.31
C ILE A 82 14.77 21.05 -9.28
N THR A 83 14.11 19.90 -9.11
CA THR A 83 13.04 19.74 -8.12
C THR A 83 13.55 19.81 -6.69
N GLY A 84 14.81 19.46 -6.45
CA GLY A 84 15.47 19.67 -5.16
C GLY A 84 15.65 21.16 -4.78
N LEU A 85 15.59 22.07 -5.76
CA LEU A 85 15.62 23.52 -5.52
C LEU A 85 14.23 24.11 -5.23
N PHE A 86 13.15 23.51 -5.75
CA PHE A 86 11.78 24.05 -5.65
C PHE A 86 10.86 23.30 -4.67
N VAL A 87 11.21 22.08 -4.28
CA VAL A 87 10.49 21.27 -3.29
C VAL A 87 11.53 20.78 -2.28
N GLN A 88 11.38 21.15 -1.01
CA GLN A 88 12.23 20.64 0.08
C GLN A 88 12.16 19.11 0.10
N ILE A 89 13.14 18.46 -0.53
CA ILE A 89 13.50 17.08 -0.25
C ILE A 89 14.48 17.15 0.93
N ASP A 90 13.99 17.55 2.10
CA ASP A 90 14.78 17.39 3.31
C ASP A 90 14.77 15.89 3.63
N PRO A 91 15.88 15.16 3.48
CA PRO A 91 15.92 13.72 3.74
C PRO A 91 15.52 13.42 5.20
N ILE A 92 15.76 14.37 6.10
CA ILE A 92 15.35 14.36 7.50
C ILE A 92 13.82 14.41 7.64
N GLY A 93 13.12 15.20 6.81
CA GLY A 93 11.66 15.34 6.85
C GLY A 93 10.94 14.05 6.46
N ILE A 94 11.46 13.32 5.46
CA ILE A 94 10.90 12.03 5.04
C ILE A 94 11.09 10.98 6.14
N LEU A 95 12.27 10.92 6.76
CA LEU A 95 12.54 10.01 7.88
C LEU A 95 11.69 10.35 9.10
N LYS A 96 11.49 11.64 9.39
CA LYS A 96 10.60 12.09 10.48
C LYS A 96 9.16 11.69 10.23
N SER A 97 8.64 11.90 9.02
CA SER A 97 7.29 11.44 8.64
C SER A 97 7.16 9.92 8.80
N TYR A 98 8.18 9.16 8.40
CA TYR A 98 8.16 7.71 8.56
C TYR A 98 8.18 7.27 10.04
N VAL A 99 8.98 7.94 10.87
CA VAL A 99 8.99 7.70 12.33
C VAL A 99 7.65 8.08 12.97
N ASP A 100 7.04 9.19 12.55
CA ASP A 100 5.73 9.61 13.02
C ASP A 100 4.63 8.61 12.58
N ASP A 101 4.67 8.12 11.34
CA ASP A 101 3.78 7.07 10.84
C ASP A 101 3.94 5.76 11.61
N LEU A 102 5.19 5.35 11.90
CA LEU A 102 5.48 4.16 12.71
C LEU A 102 4.94 4.33 14.14
N LYS A 103 5.11 5.51 14.74
CA LYS A 103 4.59 5.83 16.08
C LYS A 103 3.07 5.79 16.11
N ASP A 104 2.40 6.30 15.08
CA ASP A 104 0.95 6.25 14.99
C ASP A 104 0.42 4.83 14.71
N ASN A 105 1.15 4.03 13.92
CA ASN A 105 0.83 2.61 13.74
C ASN A 105 0.97 1.82 15.04
N LEU A 106 2.02 2.08 15.83
CA LEU A 106 2.20 1.49 17.16
C LEU A 106 1.06 1.88 18.11
N ARG A 107 0.61 3.14 18.08
CA ARG A 107 -0.57 3.59 18.85
C ARG A 107 -1.85 2.87 18.42
N LYS A 108 -2.08 2.67 17.13
CA LYS A 108 -3.24 1.91 16.62
C LYS A 108 -3.19 0.44 17.06
N MET A 109 -2.01 -0.17 16.99
CA MET A 109 -1.79 -1.55 17.43
C MET A 109 -2.07 -1.70 18.94
N ASN A 110 -1.57 -0.78 19.79
CA ASN A 110 -1.87 -0.79 21.22
C ASN A 110 -3.37 -0.72 21.54
N ARG A 111 -4.13 0.07 20.76
CA ARG A 111 -5.61 0.11 20.89
C ARG A 111 -6.24 -1.23 20.50
N GLN A 112 -5.78 -1.85 19.41
CA GLN A 112 -6.27 -3.17 18.98
C GLN A 112 -5.94 -4.27 20.00
N ILE A 113 -4.73 -4.28 20.58
CA ILE A 113 -4.35 -5.22 21.66
C ILE A 113 -5.26 -5.06 22.87
N SER A 114 -5.59 -3.82 23.24
CA SER A 114 -6.50 -3.53 24.36
C SER A 114 -7.91 -4.02 24.10
N GLN A 115 -8.43 -3.83 22.88
CA GLN A 115 -9.74 -4.34 22.45
C GLN A 115 -9.76 -5.87 22.41
N LEU A 116 -8.70 -6.49 21.88
CA LEU A 116 -8.55 -7.93 21.80
C LEU A 116 -8.53 -8.56 23.20
N ARG A 117 -7.79 -7.97 24.15
CA ARG A 117 -7.81 -8.39 25.56
C ARG A 117 -9.23 -8.33 26.16
N GLY A 118 -9.98 -7.28 25.87
CA GLY A 118 -11.38 -7.16 26.33
C GLY A 118 -12.30 -8.24 25.72
N GLN A 119 -12.12 -8.54 24.43
CA GLN A 119 -12.86 -9.61 23.76
C GLN A 119 -12.49 -10.99 24.31
N MET A 120 -11.21 -11.26 24.58
CA MET A 120 -10.76 -12.51 25.21
C MET A 120 -11.43 -12.73 26.57
N HIS A 121 -11.54 -11.66 27.38
CA HIS A 121 -12.18 -11.76 28.70
C HIS A 121 -13.67 -12.10 28.59
N LYS A 122 -14.42 -11.42 27.70
CA LYS A 122 -15.82 -11.74 27.43
C LYS A 122 -16.01 -13.17 26.94
N LEU A 123 -15.11 -13.64 26.10
CA LEU A 123 -15.16 -14.98 25.55
C LEU A 123 -14.90 -16.04 26.62
N GLN A 124 -13.94 -15.80 27.51
CA GLN A 124 -13.68 -16.66 28.67
C GLN A 124 -14.89 -16.70 29.62
N GLU A 125 -15.54 -15.56 29.86
CA GLU A 125 -16.76 -15.49 30.66
C GLU A 125 -17.91 -16.28 30.03
N MET A 126 -18.11 -16.18 28.71
CA MET A 126 -19.09 -17.00 27.99
C MET A 126 -18.80 -18.49 28.11
N ILE A 127 -17.54 -18.92 27.98
CA ILE A 127 -17.16 -20.33 28.16
C ILE A 127 -17.50 -20.81 29.59
N LEU A 128 -17.18 -20.00 30.61
CA LEU A 128 -17.49 -20.31 32.01
C LEU A 128 -19.00 -20.41 32.26
N ASN A 129 -19.79 -19.47 31.75
CA ASN A 129 -21.24 -19.48 31.88
C ASN A 129 -21.88 -20.68 31.17
N ASN A 130 -21.41 -20.99 29.96
CA ASN A 130 -21.82 -22.20 29.24
C ASN A 130 -21.45 -23.48 30.00
N LYS A 131 -20.27 -23.55 30.64
CA LYS A 131 -19.86 -24.70 31.48
C LYS A 131 -20.82 -24.90 32.66
N LYS A 132 -21.24 -23.82 33.33
CA LYS A 132 -22.25 -23.85 34.39
C LYS A 132 -23.61 -24.32 33.87
N GLU A 133 -24.06 -23.80 32.73
CA GLU A 133 -25.33 -24.24 32.11
C GLU A 133 -25.29 -25.71 31.68
N ILE A 134 -24.16 -26.20 31.17
CA ILE A 134 -23.99 -27.62 30.82
C ILE A 134 -24.18 -28.48 32.05
N ALA A 135 -23.49 -28.18 33.16
CA ALA A 135 -23.62 -28.91 34.41
C ALA A 135 -25.07 -28.93 34.91
N ALA A 136 -25.70 -27.76 35.01
CA ALA A 136 -27.09 -27.65 35.44
C ALA A 136 -28.08 -28.42 34.53
N ASN A 137 -27.90 -28.40 33.20
CA ASN A 137 -28.75 -29.16 32.29
C ASN A 137 -28.48 -30.68 32.37
N LEU A 138 -27.27 -31.11 32.66
CA LEU A 138 -26.94 -32.52 32.88
C LEU A 138 -27.52 -33.03 34.21
N ASP A 139 -27.49 -32.22 35.26
CA ASP A 139 -28.11 -32.54 36.55
C ASP A 139 -29.63 -32.70 36.41
N LEU A 140 -30.28 -31.74 35.75
CA LEU A 140 -31.72 -31.81 35.44
C LEU A 140 -32.06 -33.00 34.53
N ALA A 141 -31.20 -33.35 33.58
CA ALA A 141 -31.38 -34.53 32.74
C ALA A 141 -31.29 -35.82 33.57
N SER A 142 -30.37 -35.87 34.54
CA SER A 142 -30.16 -37.00 35.44
C SER A 142 -31.34 -37.18 36.40
N GLU A 143 -31.88 -36.08 36.95
CA GLU A 143 -33.09 -36.10 37.77
C GLU A 143 -34.33 -36.51 36.94
N ALA A 144 -34.47 -35.99 35.73
CA ALA A 144 -35.55 -36.38 34.81
C ALA A 144 -35.48 -37.87 34.44
N LYS A 145 -34.27 -38.42 34.31
CA LYS A 145 -34.05 -39.86 34.11
C LYS A 145 -34.55 -40.68 35.30
N GLN A 146 -34.23 -40.27 36.54
CA GLN A 146 -34.69 -40.95 37.75
C GLN A 146 -36.22 -40.89 37.92
N LYS A 147 -36.84 -39.79 37.46
CA LYS A 147 -38.31 -39.61 37.50
C LYS A 147 -39.05 -40.18 36.29
N ASN A 148 -38.40 -41.00 35.45
CA ASN A 148 -38.94 -41.58 34.20
C ASN A 148 -39.54 -40.55 33.23
N LYS A 149 -39.03 -39.30 33.22
CA LYS A 149 -39.45 -38.24 32.30
C LYS A 149 -38.52 -38.17 31.10
N GLU A 150 -38.65 -39.13 30.19
CA GLU A 150 -37.72 -39.30 29.05
C GLU A 150 -37.63 -38.08 28.13
N SER A 151 -38.76 -37.44 27.82
CA SER A 151 -38.80 -36.26 26.94
C SER A 151 -37.97 -35.09 27.48
N VAL A 152 -38.05 -34.83 28.79
CA VAL A 152 -37.31 -33.78 29.47
C VAL A 152 -35.82 -34.12 29.51
N MET A 153 -35.50 -35.38 29.82
CA MET A 153 -34.12 -35.88 29.84
C MET A 153 -33.43 -35.73 28.48
N ILE A 154 -34.10 -36.10 27.38
CA ILE A 154 -33.55 -35.95 26.02
C ILE A 154 -33.34 -34.48 25.68
N LEU A 155 -34.31 -33.61 25.97
CA LEU A 155 -34.23 -32.18 25.63
C LEU A 155 -33.08 -31.50 26.38
N LYS A 156 -32.93 -31.77 27.68
CA LYS A 156 -31.86 -31.22 28.51
C LYS A 156 -30.48 -31.75 28.10
N SER A 157 -30.37 -33.05 27.82
CA SER A 157 -29.14 -33.65 27.30
C SER A 157 -28.72 -33.05 25.96
N ARG A 158 -29.67 -32.83 25.03
CA ARG A 158 -29.40 -32.17 23.75
C ARG A 158 -28.95 -30.72 23.93
N LYS A 159 -29.57 -29.97 24.86
CA LYS A 159 -29.14 -28.59 25.16
C LYS A 159 -27.70 -28.58 25.69
N ALA A 160 -27.37 -29.46 26.63
CA ALA A 160 -26.02 -29.62 27.15
C ALA A 160 -25.01 -29.98 26.04
N GLY A 161 -25.37 -30.88 25.13
CA GLY A 161 -24.55 -31.24 23.97
C GLY A 161 -24.24 -30.06 23.05
N ARG A 162 -25.26 -29.25 22.70
CA ARG A 162 -25.06 -28.05 21.87
C ARG A 162 -24.16 -27.01 22.52
N LEU A 163 -24.34 -26.78 23.83
CA LEU A 163 -23.49 -25.86 24.59
C LEU A 163 -22.05 -26.36 24.66
N LYS A 164 -21.84 -27.68 24.81
CA LYS A 164 -20.51 -28.29 24.77
C LYS A 164 -19.82 -28.05 23.43
N GLU A 165 -20.53 -28.28 22.32
CA GLU A 165 -20.00 -28.01 20.98
C GLU A 165 -19.66 -26.53 20.76
N SER A 166 -20.54 -25.63 21.23
CA SER A 166 -20.27 -24.20 21.19
C SER A 166 -19.01 -23.83 21.99
N ASN A 167 -18.82 -24.41 23.17
CA ASN A 167 -17.62 -24.17 23.98
C ASN A 167 -16.34 -24.63 23.29
N MET A 168 -16.34 -25.78 22.59
CA MET A 168 -15.14 -26.20 21.84
C MET A 168 -14.74 -25.17 20.77
N LYS A 169 -15.73 -24.60 20.05
CA LYS A 169 -15.47 -23.55 19.05
C LYS A 169 -14.97 -22.25 19.68
N LEU A 170 -15.53 -21.88 20.84
CA LEU A 170 -15.07 -20.72 21.59
C LEU A 170 -13.64 -20.91 22.12
N GLU A 171 -13.31 -22.09 22.65
CA GLU A 171 -11.95 -22.40 23.12
C GLU A 171 -10.91 -22.34 21.99
N ASP A 172 -11.21 -22.83 20.79
CA ASP A 172 -10.33 -22.66 19.61
C ASP A 172 -10.13 -21.18 19.24
N LEU A 173 -11.21 -20.38 19.26
CA LEU A 173 -11.11 -18.94 19.00
C LEU A 173 -10.28 -18.22 20.08
N TYR A 174 -10.44 -18.61 21.36
CA TYR A 174 -9.64 -18.07 22.45
C TYR A 174 -8.14 -18.30 22.22
N HIS A 175 -7.75 -19.53 21.83
CA HIS A 175 -6.35 -19.86 21.55
C HIS A 175 -5.78 -19.04 20.37
N LYS A 176 -6.56 -18.84 19.32
CA LYS A 176 -6.15 -17.97 18.20
C LYS A 176 -5.92 -16.53 18.66
N MET A 177 -6.80 -16.00 19.52
CA MET A 177 -6.64 -14.66 20.08
C MET A 177 -5.43 -14.56 21.02
N GLU A 178 -5.16 -15.61 21.79
CA GLU A 178 -3.98 -15.68 22.67
C GLU A 178 -2.67 -15.61 21.87
N ILE A 179 -2.58 -16.31 20.74
CA ILE A 179 -1.43 -16.22 19.84
C ILE A 179 -1.26 -14.78 19.34
N LEU A 180 -2.34 -14.14 18.88
CA LEU A 180 -2.32 -12.74 18.41
C LEU A 180 -1.95 -11.73 19.51
N TYR A 181 -2.23 -12.04 20.78
CA TYR A 181 -1.88 -11.18 21.91
C TYR A 181 -0.40 -11.26 22.29
N ARG A 182 0.27 -12.39 22.01
CA ARG A 182 1.68 -12.61 22.36
C ARG A 182 2.67 -12.10 21.31
N VAL A 183 2.22 -11.86 20.07
CA VAL A 183 3.02 -11.33 18.95
C VAL A 183 3.10 -9.80 19.04
#